data_AF-A0A836RVB6-F1
#
_entry.id   AF-A0A836RVB6-F1
#
_cell.length_a   1.000
_cell.length_b   1.000
_cell.length_c   1.000
_cell.angle_alpha   90.00
_cell.angle_beta   90.00
_cell.angle_gamma   90.00
#
_symmetry.space_group_name_H-M   'P 1'
#
loop_
_entity.id
_entity.type
_entity.pdbx_description
1 polymer ?
#
loop_
_entity_poly.entity_id
_entity_poly.type
_entity_poly.pdbx_seq_one_letter_code
_entity_poly.pdbx_strand_id
1 'polypeptide(L)' 'MIKIEVKNYDNLDEALKRFKSKVRKARIIEEVNKRAHYTSKSELRHRQKRKKHLSVERKINFR' A
#
# COMPACT_ATOMS: atom_id res chain seq x y z
N MET A 1 10.09 12.09 3.18
CA MET A 1 11.25 11.55 2.43
C MET A 1 11.65 10.22 3.05
N ILE A 2 11.74 9.12 2.29
CA ILE A 2 12.20 7.82 2.82
C ILE A 2 13.72 7.79 2.75
N LYS A 3 14.39 7.75 3.92
CA LYS A 3 15.84 7.57 4.01
C LYS A 3 16.18 6.10 4.23
N ILE A 4 17.19 5.62 3.51
CA ILE A 4 17.70 4.25 3.61
C ILE A 4 19.20 4.31 3.72
N GLU A 5 19.67 3.85 4.87
CA GLU A 5 21.08 3.64 5.10
C GLU A 5 21.47 2.35 4.39
N VAL A 6 22.40 2.48 3.44
CA VAL A 6 23.09 1.35 2.82
C VAL A 6 24.25 1.01 3.73
N LYS A 7 24.28 -0.19 4.30
CA LYS A 7 25.42 -0.61 5.12
C LYS A 7 26.60 -0.96 4.20
N ASN A 8 27.81 -0.67 4.66
CA ASN A 8 29.01 -1.09 3.94
C ASN A 8 28.97 -2.63 3.79
N TYR A 9 29.18 -3.13 2.57
CA TYR A 9 29.06 -4.53 2.13
C TYR A 9 27.63 -5.07 1.83
N ASP A 10 26.57 -4.27 1.86
CA ASP A 10 25.26 -4.71 1.33
C ASP A 10 25.32 -4.82 -0.20
N ASN A 11 24.82 -5.93 -0.76
CA ASN A 11 24.56 -6.06 -2.19
C ASN A 11 23.44 -5.08 -2.60
N LEU A 12 23.57 -4.42 -3.75
CA LEU A 12 22.62 -3.46 -4.30
C LEU A 12 21.18 -4.00 -4.28
N ASP A 13 21.00 -5.26 -4.64
CA ASP A 13 19.69 -5.92 -4.66
C ASP A 13 19.02 -5.96 -3.30
N GLU A 14 19.79 -6.14 -2.24
CA GLU A 14 19.25 -6.17 -0.88
C GLU A 14 18.84 -4.78 -0.41
N ALA A 15 19.64 -3.76 -0.73
CA ALA A 15 19.27 -2.37 -0.52
C ALA A 15 17.97 -1.99 -1.25
N LEU A 16 17.81 -2.45 -2.51
CA LEU A 16 16.59 -2.26 -3.30
C LEU A 16 15.38 -2.97 -2.70
N LYS A 17 15.54 -4.20 -2.18
CA LYS A 17 14.47 -4.91 -1.47
C LYS A 17 14.04 -4.16 -0.20
N ARG A 18 15.00 -3.66 0.58
CA ARG A 18 14.71 -2.84 1.78
C ARG A 18 14.00 -1.53 1.39
N PHE A 19 14.39 -0.90 0.29
CA PHE A 19 13.69 0.25 -0.27
C PHE A 19 12.25 -0.04 -0.64
N LYS A 20 12.04 -1.06 -1.48
CA LYS A 20 10.70 -1.48 -1.90
C LYS A 20 9.81 -1.79 -0.69
N SER A 21 10.35 -2.46 0.33
CA SER A 21 9.64 -2.75 1.57
C SER A 21 9.26 -1.50 2.36
N LYS A 22 10.20 -0.56 2.56
CA LYS A 22 9.94 0.71 3.24
C LYS A 22 8.92 1.58 2.49
N VAL A 23 9.04 1.68 1.17
CA VAL A 23 8.07 2.42 0.31
C VAL A 23 6.69 1.82 0.41
N ARG A 24 6.58 0.49 0.32
CA ARG A 24 5.31 -0.23 0.47
C ARG A 24 4.71 -0.01 1.86
N LYS A 25 5.52 -0.09 2.92
CA LYS A 25 5.07 0.14 4.30
C LYS A 25 4.56 1.57 4.51
N ALA A 26 5.24 2.55 3.92
CA ALA A 26 4.85 3.95 3.99
C ALA A 26 3.58 4.28 3.17
N ARG A 27 3.13 3.36 2.30
CA ARG A 27 1.93 3.51 1.43
C ARG A 27 1.90 4.78 0.58
N ILE A 28 3.07 5.39 0.33
CA ILE A 28 3.17 6.67 -0.39
C ILE A 28 2.61 6.54 -1.81
N ILE A 29 2.97 5.47 -2.53
CA ILE A 29 2.49 5.24 -3.89
C ILE A 29 0.97 5.05 -3.92
N GLU A 30 0.42 4.27 -2.99
CA GLU A 30 -1.03 4.04 -2.89
C GLU A 30 -1.79 5.34 -2.61
N GLU A 31 -1.22 6.20 -1.76
CA GLU A 31 -1.82 7.48 -1.40
C GLU A 31 -1.78 8.48 -2.54
N VAL A 32 -0.64 8.59 -3.25
CA VAL A 32 -0.52 9.43 -4.45
C VAL A 32 -1.55 9.00 -5.50
N ASN A 33 -1.63 7.70 -5.80
CA ASN A 33 -2.60 7.19 -6.77
C ASN A 33 -4.05 7.42 -6.32
N LYS A 34 -4.35 7.30 -5.02
CA LYS A 34 -5.68 7.58 -4.48
C LYS A 34 -6.06 9.06 -4.59
N ARG A 35 -5.07 9.96 -4.48
CA ARG A 35 -5.24 11.42 -4.53
C ARG A 35 -5.05 12.01 -5.93
N ALA A 36 -4.61 11.21 -6.90
CA ALA A 36 -4.34 11.66 -8.28
C ALA A 36 -5.56 12.31 -8.95
N HIS A 37 -6.77 11.87 -8.60
CA HIS A 37 -8.01 12.44 -9.09
C HIS A 37 -8.98 12.74 -7.94
N TYR A 38 -9.82 13.75 -8.14
CA TYR A 38 -10.91 14.03 -7.22
C TYR A 38 -11.84 12.81 -7.13
N THR A 39 -12.21 12.45 -5.90
CA THR A 39 -13.20 11.39 -5.64
C THR A 39 -14.34 12.00 -4.82
N SER A 40 -15.57 11.87 -5.32
CA SER A 40 -16.75 12.38 -4.61
C SER A 40 -16.99 11.61 -3.30
N LYS A 41 -17.66 12.26 -2.34
CA LYS A 41 -18.02 11.62 -1.05
C LYS A 41 -18.84 10.35 -1.24
N SER A 42 -19.71 10.31 -2.26
CA SER A 42 -20.51 9.13 -2.57
C SER A 42 -19.64 7.96 -3.02
N GLU A 43 -18.75 8.19 -3.99
CA GLU A 43 -17.86 7.15 -4.50
C GLU A 43 -16.93 6.62 -3.41
N LEU A 44 -16.46 7.50 -2.52
CA LEU A 44 -15.66 7.08 -1.36
C LEU A 44 -16.43 6.11 -0.45
N ARG A 45 -17.71 6.40 -0.15
CA ARG A 45 -18.58 5.51 0.66
C ARG A 45 -18.83 4.18 -0.03
N HIS A 46 -19.13 4.17 -1.33
CA HIS A 46 -19.31 2.94 -2.10
C HIS A 46 -18.05 2.07 -2.11
N ARG A 47 -16.88 2.68 -2.33
CA ARG A 47 -15.59 1.97 -2.28
C ARG A 47 -15.32 1.34 -0.92
N GLN A 48 -15.66 2.01 0.18
CA GLN A 48 -15.51 1.47 1.53
C GLN A 48 -16.44 0.27 1.79
N LYS A 49 -17.71 0.35 1.37
CA LYS A 49 -18.67 -0.76 1.48
C LYS A 49 -18.20 -1.99 0.71
N ARG A 50 -17.77 -1.82 -0.54
CA ARG A 50 -17.21 -2.92 -1.36
C ARG A 50 -16.02 -3.60 -0.69
N LYS A 51 -15.08 -2.82 -0.14
CA LYS A 51 -13.92 -3.37 0.58
C LYS A 51 -14.31 -4.20 1.81
N LYS A 52 -15.31 -3.74 2.58
CA LYS A 52 -15.81 -4.50 3.74
C LYS A 52 -16.42 -5.83 3.30
N HIS A 53 -17.27 -5.83 2.27
CA HIS A 53 -17.90 -7.05 1.76
C HIS A 53 -16.87 -8.11 1.34
N LEU A 54 -15.90 -7.71 0.51
CA LEU A 54 -14.81 -8.59 0.06
C LEU A 54 -14.00 -9.16 1.23
N SER A 55 -13.81 -8.40 2.31
CA SER A 55 -13.08 -8.88 3.49
C SER A 55 -13.88 -9.90 4.30
N VAL A 56 -15.21 -9.80 4.30
CA VAL A 56 -16.11 -10.76 4.96
C VAL A 56 -16.18 -12.05 4.15
N GLU A 57 -16.37 -11.96 2.83
CA GLU A 57 -16.40 -13.13 1.93
C GLU A 57 -15.12 -13.98 2.05
N ARG A 58 -13.94 -13.34 2.09
CA ARG A 58 -12.68 -14.07 2.30
C ARG A 58 -12.64 -14.78 3.64
N LYS A 59 -13.14 -14.18 4.72
CA LYS A 59 -13.16 -14.84 6.04
C LYS A 59 -14.10 -16.04 6.07
N ILE A 60 -15.19 -15.98 5.31
CA ILE A 60 -16.15 -17.08 5.19
C ILE A 60 -15.53 -18.21 4.35
N ASN A 61 -14.91 -17.91 3.21
CA ASN A 61 -14.34 -18.93 2.31
C ASN A 61 -13.08 -19.63 2.86
N PHE A 62 -12.39 -19.03 3.84
CA PHE A 62 -11.22 -19.62 4.49
C PHE A 62 -11.55 -20.30 5.84
N ARG A 63 -12.83 -20.40 6.19
CA ARG A 63 -13.31 -21.09 7.40
C ARG A 63 -14.01 -22.39 7.01
#